data_AF-A0A7W5NSS3-F1
#
_entry.id   AF-A0A7W5NSS3-F1
#
_cell.length_a   1.000
_cell.length_b   1.000
_cell.length_c   1.000
_cell.angle_alpha   90.00
_cell.angle_beta   90.00
_cell.angle_gamma   90.00
#
_symmetry.space_group_name_H-M   'P 1'
#
loop_
_entity.id
_entity.type
_entity.pdbx_description
1 polymer ?
#
loop_
_entity_poly.entity_id
_entity_poly.type
_entity_poly.pdbx_seq_one_letter_code
_entity_poly.pdbx_strand_id
1 'polypeptide(L)'
;MKNDRKIVAAGILLSVGLAACTSKEPPASQSRKIPQSLTAELPAAVIRAVGQGLWIEAPAAIRYAGQPSLGAAASWDARLATLPERDRAYMEAVNGRYYGALAFASEQERRELTARGFPMPEEWLAARDTPDAELERQAIAGNQKARMFHIDRVSERVAPVLTVRGFENTPGDQELFRQFVDATAMVANLLHDTRSPFAAYLAGRIVSSGTLGGQPEAIAASFQLARELGDPRADSFRDAFLDQHPGMDVATVMTAYSYFKSSVDRTAADGKGR
;
A
#
# COMPACT_ATOMS: atom_id res chain seq x y z
N MET A 1 -24.61 31.97 -30.01
CA MET A 1 -24.25 30.54 -30.18
C MET A 1 -23.71 30.03 -28.84
N LYS A 2 -24.50 29.23 -28.12
CA LYS A 2 -24.11 28.58 -26.87
C LYS A 2 -23.43 27.25 -27.23
N ASN A 3 -22.18 27.06 -26.81
CA ASN A 3 -21.44 25.83 -27.03
C ASN A 3 -21.67 24.90 -25.83
N ASP A 4 -22.54 23.92 -26.01
CA ASP A 4 -22.74 22.82 -25.07
C ASP A 4 -21.57 21.84 -25.17
N ARG A 5 -20.62 21.92 -24.24
CA ARG A 5 -19.62 20.87 -24.04
C ARG A 5 -20.24 19.75 -23.21
N LYS A 6 -20.63 18.67 -23.88
CA LYS A 6 -21.01 17.41 -23.25
C LYS A 6 -19.76 16.81 -22.57
N ILE A 7 -19.75 16.79 -21.24
CA ILE A 7 -18.82 16.00 -20.44
C ILE A 7 -19.29 14.54 -20.52
N VAL A 8 -18.50 13.68 -21.14
CA VAL A 8 -18.74 12.23 -21.14
C VAL A 8 -18.14 11.69 -19.83
N ALA A 9 -18.98 11.52 -18.82
CA ALA A 9 -18.64 10.80 -17.61
C ALA A 9 -18.59 9.30 -17.95
N ALA A 10 -17.38 8.75 -18.13
CA ALA A 10 -17.17 7.31 -18.20
C ALA A 10 -17.19 6.74 -16.78
N GLY A 11 -18.39 6.51 -16.25
CA GLY A 11 -18.59 5.72 -15.04
C GLY A 11 -18.25 4.26 -15.34
N ILE A 12 -17.17 3.75 -14.76
CA ILE A 12 -16.88 2.32 -14.73
C ILE A 12 -17.84 1.70 -13.71
N LEU A 13 -19.00 1.25 -14.20
CA LEU A 13 -19.92 0.38 -13.49
C LEU A 13 -19.33 -1.04 -13.46
N LEU A 14 -18.78 -1.46 -12.33
CA LEU A 14 -18.56 -2.88 -12.06
C LEU A 14 -19.92 -3.52 -11.76
N SER A 15 -20.56 -4.07 -12.78
CA SER A 15 -21.75 -4.90 -12.64
C SER A 15 -21.35 -6.31 -12.18
N VAL A 16 -21.58 -6.63 -10.91
CA VAL A 16 -21.55 -8.01 -10.38
C VAL A 16 -22.99 -8.51 -10.33
N GLY A 17 -23.26 -9.58 -11.08
CA GLY A 17 -24.57 -10.19 -11.18
C GLY A 17 -25.03 -10.81 -9.86
N LEU A 18 -26.25 -10.47 -9.44
CA LEU A 18 -27.01 -11.21 -8.43
C LEU A 18 -27.42 -12.58 -9.00
N ALA A 19 -27.10 -13.65 -8.30
CA ALA A 19 -27.83 -14.91 -8.39
C ALA A 19 -28.45 -15.21 -7.01
N ALA A 20 -29.78 -15.32 -6.99
CA ALA A 20 -30.57 -15.55 -5.79
C ALA A 20 -30.60 -17.03 -5.39
N CYS A 21 -30.48 -17.24 -4.07
CA CYS A 21 -30.96 -18.28 -3.17
C CYS A 21 -31.41 -19.65 -3.71
N THR A 22 -30.80 -20.71 -3.16
CA THR A 22 -31.59 -21.83 -2.61
C THR A 22 -31.03 -22.24 -1.24
N SER A 23 -31.92 -22.36 -0.27
CA SER A 23 -31.68 -22.77 1.12
C SER A 23 -31.45 -24.27 1.24
N LYS A 24 -30.44 -24.69 1.99
CA LYS A 24 -30.35 -26.04 2.56
C LYS A 24 -29.73 -25.98 3.96
N GLU A 25 -30.41 -26.62 4.90
CA GLU A 25 -30.12 -26.70 6.35
C GLU A 25 -28.70 -27.17 6.70
N PRO A 26 -28.19 -26.85 7.90
CA PRO A 26 -26.82 -27.14 8.30
C PRO A 26 -26.68 -28.58 8.83
N PRO A 27 -25.64 -29.33 8.45
CA PRO A 27 -25.28 -30.55 9.17
C PRO A 27 -24.45 -30.26 10.41
N ALA A 28 -24.54 -31.21 11.34
CA ALA A 28 -24.14 -31.16 12.73
C ALA A 28 -22.66 -30.81 13.02
N SER A 29 -22.50 -30.20 14.19
CA SER A 29 -21.25 -29.89 14.88
C SER A 29 -20.28 -31.08 14.91
N GLN A 30 -19.16 -30.95 14.21
CA GLN A 30 -17.97 -31.75 14.43
C GLN A 30 -16.87 -30.84 14.98
N SER A 31 -16.50 -31.08 16.24
CA SER A 31 -15.31 -30.53 16.89
C SER A 31 -14.06 -30.85 16.06
N ARG A 32 -13.68 -29.93 15.17
CA ARG A 32 -12.36 -29.93 14.54
C ARG A 32 -11.35 -29.44 15.55
N LYS A 33 -10.46 -30.34 15.95
CA LYS A 33 -9.21 -30.03 16.66
C LYS A 33 -8.51 -28.88 15.94
N ILE A 34 -8.29 -27.78 16.65
CA ILE A 34 -7.46 -26.67 16.20
C ILE A 34 -6.04 -27.22 15.99
N PRO A 35 -5.46 -27.19 14.78
CA PRO A 35 -4.04 -27.45 14.63
C PRO A 35 -3.27 -26.30 15.29
N GLN A 36 -2.63 -26.59 16.42
CA GLN A 36 -1.53 -25.78 16.95
C GLN A 36 -0.35 -25.88 15.98
N SER A 37 -0.31 -25.02 14.97
CA SER A 37 0.93 -24.63 14.27
C SER A 37 0.62 -23.65 13.14
N LEU A 38 0.85 -22.37 13.42
CA LEU A 38 1.22 -21.35 12.41
C LEU A 38 1.65 -20.06 13.12
N THR A 39 2.46 -20.18 14.18
CA THR A 39 3.49 -19.17 14.46
C THR A 39 4.62 -19.45 13.49
N ALA A 40 4.47 -18.99 12.24
CA ALA A 40 5.64 -18.80 11.39
C ALA A 40 6.43 -17.67 12.05
N GLU A 41 7.51 -18.03 12.76
CA GLU A 41 8.48 -17.05 13.23
C GLU A 41 8.98 -16.27 12.02
N LEU A 42 8.69 -14.97 12.00
CA LEU A 42 9.27 -14.05 11.01
C LEU A 42 10.80 -14.21 11.07
N PRO A 43 11.51 -14.32 9.92
CA PRO A 43 12.97 -14.41 9.94
C PRO A 43 13.52 -13.18 10.67
N ALA A 44 14.20 -13.43 11.79
CA ALA A 44 14.75 -12.37 12.62
C ALA A 44 15.71 -11.51 11.79
N ALA A 45 15.51 -10.19 11.80
CA ALA A 45 16.49 -9.26 11.26
C ALA A 45 17.82 -9.48 12.01
N VAL A 46 18.89 -9.79 11.27
CA VAL A 46 20.20 -10.08 11.85
C VAL A 46 20.90 -8.76 12.17
N ILE A 47 21.21 -8.55 13.45
CA ILE A 47 22.02 -7.40 13.89
C ILE A 47 23.48 -7.77 13.67
N ARG A 48 24.19 -6.99 12.85
CA ARG A 48 25.67 -6.98 12.83
C ARG A 48 26.16 -5.57 13.16
N ALA A 49 26.98 -5.48 14.21
CA ALA A 49 27.74 -4.26 14.46
C ALA A 49 28.80 -4.10 13.36
N VAL A 50 28.70 -3.04 12.57
CA VAL A 50 29.72 -2.66 11.58
C VAL A 50 30.08 -1.19 11.83
N GLY A 51 31.22 -0.95 12.49
CA GLY A 51 31.70 0.40 12.81
C GLY A 51 30.96 1.12 13.96
N GLN A 52 31.12 2.44 14.05
CA GLN A 52 30.56 3.32 15.10
C GLN A 52 29.03 3.58 14.99
N GLY A 53 28.26 2.66 14.40
CA GLY A 53 26.81 2.77 14.30
C GLY A 53 26.12 1.41 14.28
N LEU A 54 24.95 1.32 14.93
CA LEU A 54 24.06 0.17 14.78
C LEU A 54 23.40 0.25 13.40
N TRP A 55 23.53 -0.80 12.59
CA TRP A 55 22.86 -0.92 11.31
C TRP A 55 21.99 -2.17 11.35
N ILE A 56 20.76 -2.07 10.83
CA ILE A 56 19.91 -3.26 10.62
C ILE A 56 20.10 -3.71 9.17
N GLU A 57 20.40 -4.99 8.99
CA GLU A 57 20.26 -5.65 7.70
C GLU A 57 18.79 -6.06 7.52
N ALA A 58 18.10 -5.45 6.54
CA ALA A 58 16.80 -5.96 6.11
C ALA A 58 16.99 -7.38 5.50
N PRO A 59 16.00 -8.29 5.57
CA PRO A 59 16.06 -9.55 4.83
C PRO A 59 16.25 -9.29 3.33
N ALA A 60 17.10 -10.07 2.65
CA ALA A 60 17.44 -9.86 1.23
C ALA A 60 16.21 -9.80 0.32
N ALA A 61 15.15 -10.55 0.64
CA ALA A 61 13.88 -10.57 -0.08
C ALA A 61 13.12 -9.23 -0.09
N ILE A 62 13.36 -8.35 0.88
CA ILE A 62 12.66 -7.07 1.05
C ILE A 62 13.60 -5.87 1.02
N ARG A 63 14.85 -6.00 0.56
CA ARG A 63 15.78 -4.87 0.40
C ARG A 63 15.46 -4.05 -0.83
N TYR A 64 15.49 -2.73 -0.70
CA TYR A 64 15.62 -1.86 -1.87
C TYR A 64 17.03 -1.96 -2.48
N ALA A 65 17.11 -1.98 -3.82
CA ALA A 65 18.38 -2.12 -4.53
C ALA A 65 19.32 -0.94 -4.22
N GLY A 66 20.57 -1.24 -3.90
CA GLY A 66 21.57 -0.23 -3.54
C GLY A 66 21.55 0.22 -2.07
N GLN A 67 20.60 -0.25 -1.25
CA GLN A 67 20.50 0.12 0.17
C GLN A 67 20.63 -1.11 1.10
N PRO A 68 21.85 -1.64 1.31
CA PRO A 68 22.03 -2.85 2.12
C PRO A 68 21.87 -2.63 3.64
N SER A 69 21.95 -1.39 4.11
CA SER A 69 22.02 -1.04 5.53
C SER A 69 21.04 0.08 5.90
N LEU A 70 20.26 -0.13 6.97
CA LEU A 70 19.31 0.83 7.52
C LEU A 70 19.88 1.51 8.76
N GLY A 71 19.95 2.84 8.76
CA GLY A 71 20.57 3.61 9.85
C GLY A 71 19.82 3.41 11.16
N ALA A 72 20.49 3.06 12.26
CA ALA A 72 19.83 3.00 13.56
C ALA A 72 19.39 4.37 14.05
N ALA A 73 18.19 4.40 14.61
CA ALA A 73 17.64 5.53 15.31
C ALA A 73 16.72 5.02 16.42
N ALA A 74 16.68 5.79 17.51
CA ALA A 74 15.83 5.48 18.66
C ALA A 74 14.33 5.66 18.34
N SER A 75 13.99 6.56 17.42
CA SER A 75 12.62 6.84 16.97
C SER A 75 12.64 7.50 15.58
N TRP A 76 11.46 7.65 14.97
CA TRP A 76 11.27 8.37 13.71
C TRP A 76 11.77 9.81 13.81
N ASP A 77 11.37 10.53 14.87
CA ASP A 77 11.78 11.93 15.06
C ASP A 77 13.29 12.06 15.27
N ALA A 78 13.90 11.15 16.04
CA ALA A 78 15.35 11.09 16.19
C ALA A 78 16.04 10.81 14.85
N ARG A 79 15.42 10.01 13.96
CA ARG A 79 15.94 9.77 12.63
C ARG A 79 15.82 10.99 11.72
N LEU A 80 14.69 11.69 11.77
CA LEU A 80 14.46 12.89 10.97
C LEU A 80 15.35 14.07 11.41
N ALA A 81 15.66 14.17 12.70
CA ALA A 81 16.54 15.20 13.23
C ALA A 81 17.98 15.14 12.70
N THR A 82 18.42 13.98 12.18
CA THR A 82 19.75 13.82 11.57
C THR A 82 19.76 14.06 10.05
N LEU A 83 18.59 14.27 9.44
CA LEU A 83 18.48 14.53 8.00
C LEU A 83 18.63 16.02 7.67
N PRO A 84 19.16 16.36 6.49
CA PRO A 84 19.03 17.72 5.94
C PRO A 84 17.56 18.15 5.85
N GLU A 85 17.30 19.45 5.93
CA GLU A 85 15.94 20.00 5.96
C GLU A 85 15.07 19.54 4.77
N ARG A 86 15.64 19.50 3.56
CA ARG A 86 14.95 19.00 2.36
C ARG A 86 14.51 17.54 2.49
N ASP A 87 15.36 16.70 3.07
CA ASP A 87 15.08 15.28 3.24
C ASP A 87 14.07 15.04 4.35
N ARG A 88 14.18 15.80 5.45
CA ARG A 88 13.19 15.80 6.52
C ARG A 88 11.80 16.19 6.00
N ALA A 89 11.69 17.31 5.29
CA ALA A 89 10.41 17.78 4.74
C ALA A 89 9.80 16.77 3.76
N TYR A 90 10.63 16.13 2.93
CA TYR A 90 10.18 15.04 2.06
C TYR A 90 9.63 13.85 2.87
N MET A 91 10.34 13.41 3.91
CA MET A 91 9.90 12.29 4.74
C MET A 91 8.64 12.60 5.55
N GLU A 92 8.48 13.83 6.04
CA GLU A 92 7.25 14.29 6.69
C GLU A 92 6.07 14.26 5.72
N ALA A 93 6.26 14.76 4.49
CA ALA A 93 5.23 14.71 3.46
C ALA A 93 4.83 13.26 3.12
N VAL A 94 5.82 12.36 2.95
CA VAL A 94 5.57 10.94 2.71
C VAL A 94 4.81 10.32 3.89
N ASN A 95 5.23 10.57 5.12
CA ASN A 95 4.56 10.01 6.29
C ASN A 95 3.11 10.54 6.43
N GLY A 96 2.88 11.81 6.12
CA GLY A 96 1.54 12.40 6.05
C GLY A 96 0.64 11.75 5.00
N ARG A 97 1.19 11.40 3.82
CA ARG A 97 0.49 10.65 2.77
C ARG A 97 -0.01 9.27 3.22
N TYR A 98 0.62 8.71 4.26
CA TYR A 98 0.28 7.42 4.86
C TYR A 98 -0.16 7.55 6.32
N TYR A 99 -0.72 8.70 6.72
CA TYR A 99 -1.37 8.90 8.02
C TYR A 99 -0.50 8.59 9.24
N GLY A 100 0.82 8.75 9.12
CA GLY A 100 1.76 8.44 10.19
C GLY A 100 2.26 6.99 10.22
N ALA A 101 1.80 6.13 9.32
CA ALA A 101 2.08 4.69 9.38
C ALA A 101 3.57 4.31 9.21
N LEU A 102 4.39 5.21 8.65
CA LEU A 102 5.84 4.99 8.51
C LEU A 102 6.62 5.31 9.78
N ALA A 103 6.06 6.12 10.67
CA ALA A 103 6.71 6.49 11.92
C ALA A 103 6.82 5.28 12.87
N PHE A 104 7.93 5.20 13.58
CA PHE A 104 8.19 4.24 14.65
C PHE A 104 8.58 5.02 15.91
N ALA A 105 8.07 4.61 17.06
CA ALA A 105 8.33 5.23 18.36
C ALA A 105 9.60 4.67 19.04
N SER A 106 10.07 3.49 18.62
CA SER A 106 11.24 2.82 19.21
C SER A 106 12.08 2.07 18.18
N GLU A 107 13.32 1.73 18.54
CA GLU A 107 14.15 0.85 17.70
C GLU A 107 13.52 -0.55 17.53
N GLN A 108 12.83 -1.05 18.56
CA GLN A 108 12.11 -2.32 18.50
C GLN A 108 10.98 -2.26 17.48
N GLU A 109 10.16 -1.22 17.51
CA GLU A 109 9.10 -1.02 16.53
C GLU A 109 9.68 -0.85 15.11
N ARG A 110 10.80 -0.14 14.95
CA ARG A 110 11.51 -0.04 13.66
C ARG A 110 11.85 -1.42 13.09
N ARG A 111 12.37 -2.33 13.93
CA ARG A 111 12.69 -3.72 13.54
C ARG A 111 11.44 -4.46 13.10
N GLU A 112 10.36 -4.32 13.84
CA GLU A 112 9.08 -4.96 13.52
C GLU A 112 8.49 -4.45 12.20
N LEU A 113 8.49 -3.13 11.97
CA LEU A 113 8.05 -2.54 10.70
C LEU A 113 8.93 -2.99 9.53
N THR A 114 10.25 -3.00 9.72
CA THR A 114 11.19 -3.49 8.72
C THR A 114 10.89 -4.96 8.39
N ALA A 115 10.71 -5.82 9.39
CA ALA A 115 10.40 -7.24 9.20
C ALA A 115 9.05 -7.47 8.50
N ARG A 116 8.11 -6.53 8.65
CA ARG A 116 6.80 -6.51 7.98
C ARG A 116 6.82 -5.84 6.60
N GLY A 117 8.00 -5.46 6.11
CA GLY A 117 8.17 -4.92 4.76
C GLY A 117 7.92 -3.42 4.62
N PHE A 118 7.72 -2.67 5.70
CA PHE A 118 7.57 -1.20 5.61
C PHE A 118 8.83 -0.57 5.03
N PRO A 119 8.72 0.34 4.06
CA PRO A 119 9.88 1.08 3.58
C PRO A 119 10.41 2.04 4.64
N MET A 120 11.71 1.94 4.92
CA MET A 120 12.39 2.78 5.89
C MET A 120 12.82 4.13 5.28
N PRO A 121 13.13 5.16 6.09
CA PRO A 121 13.50 6.49 5.59
C PRO A 121 14.61 6.47 4.53
N GLU A 122 15.65 5.66 4.72
CA GLU A 122 16.75 5.52 3.76
C GLU A 122 16.26 5.00 2.40
N GLU A 123 15.33 4.04 2.40
CA GLU A 123 14.80 3.45 1.18
C GLU A 123 13.94 4.47 0.43
N TRP A 124 13.14 5.26 1.15
CA TRP A 124 12.36 6.37 0.55
C TRP A 124 13.24 7.46 -0.07
N LEU A 125 14.33 7.82 0.59
CA LEU A 125 15.28 8.81 0.08
C LEU A 125 16.04 8.29 -1.14
N ALA A 126 16.53 7.05 -1.09
CA ALA A 126 17.16 6.41 -2.25
C ALA A 126 16.19 6.27 -3.42
N ALA A 127 14.94 5.87 -3.14
CA ALA A 127 13.91 5.77 -4.14
C ALA A 127 13.58 7.12 -4.75
N ARG A 128 13.54 8.22 -3.98
CA ARG A 128 13.31 9.59 -4.48
C ARG A 128 14.27 9.99 -5.60
N ASP A 129 15.53 9.60 -5.49
CA ASP A 129 16.56 10.00 -6.45
C ASP A 129 16.69 8.99 -7.61
N THR A 130 15.93 7.89 -7.57
CA THR A 130 15.87 6.90 -8.66
C THR A 130 14.93 7.38 -9.78
N PRO A 131 15.29 7.32 -11.07
CA PRO A 131 14.39 7.68 -12.17
C PRO A 131 13.13 6.81 -12.24
N ASP A 132 12.00 7.35 -12.73
CA ASP A 132 10.73 6.61 -12.84
C ASP A 132 10.87 5.31 -13.66
N ALA A 133 11.54 5.38 -14.80
CA ALA A 133 11.77 4.22 -15.67
C ALA A 133 12.65 3.14 -15.02
N GLU A 134 13.56 3.55 -14.13
CA GLU A 134 14.39 2.62 -13.35
C GLU A 134 13.55 1.92 -12.28
N LEU A 135 12.73 2.68 -11.54
CA LEU A 135 11.80 2.13 -10.55
C LEU A 135 10.80 1.16 -11.19
N GLU A 136 10.21 1.53 -12.33
CA GLU A 136 9.29 0.67 -13.09
C GLU A 136 9.99 -0.63 -13.52
N ARG A 137 11.21 -0.53 -14.07
CA ARG A 137 11.98 -1.72 -14.48
C ARG A 137 12.26 -2.65 -13.30
N GLN A 138 12.68 -2.11 -12.15
CA GLN A 138 12.93 -2.90 -10.95
C GLN A 138 11.63 -3.52 -10.38
N ALA A 139 10.51 -2.78 -10.44
CA ALA A 139 9.20 -3.28 -10.02
C ALA A 139 8.73 -4.45 -10.89
N ILE A 140 8.91 -4.37 -12.22
CA ILE A 140 8.62 -5.43 -13.18
C ILE A 140 9.53 -6.64 -12.96
N ALA A 141 10.82 -6.41 -12.63
CA ALA A 141 11.78 -7.46 -12.30
C ALA A 141 11.50 -8.16 -10.95
N GLY A 142 10.46 -7.74 -10.22
CA GLY A 142 10.02 -8.39 -8.97
C GLY A 142 10.60 -7.77 -7.69
N ASN A 143 11.28 -6.62 -7.76
CA ASN A 143 11.69 -5.92 -6.54
C ASN A 143 10.45 -5.31 -5.86
N GLN A 144 10.10 -5.86 -4.70
CA GLN A 144 8.89 -5.51 -3.96
C GLN A 144 8.89 -4.05 -3.48
N LYS A 145 10.05 -3.53 -3.04
CA LYS A 145 10.18 -2.13 -2.60
C LYS A 145 10.12 -1.16 -3.78
N ALA A 146 10.79 -1.48 -4.89
CA ALA A 146 10.67 -0.69 -6.12
C ALA A 146 9.21 -0.64 -6.61
N ARG A 147 8.48 -1.76 -6.49
CA ARG A 147 7.03 -1.80 -6.75
C ARG A 147 6.26 -0.84 -5.83
N MET A 148 6.53 -0.85 -4.52
CA MET A 148 5.93 0.10 -3.56
C MET A 148 6.19 1.56 -3.97
N PHE A 149 7.43 1.92 -4.28
CA PHE A 149 7.80 3.29 -4.65
C PHE A 149 7.25 3.71 -6.02
N HIS A 150 7.22 2.82 -7.00
CA HIS A 150 6.61 3.07 -8.29
C HIS A 150 5.11 3.35 -8.15
N ILE A 151 4.38 2.54 -7.35
CA ILE A 151 2.95 2.75 -7.08
C ILE A 151 2.70 4.10 -6.39
N ASP A 152 3.51 4.48 -5.39
CA ASP A 152 3.41 5.79 -4.73
C ASP A 152 3.55 6.93 -5.74
N ARG A 153 4.58 6.89 -6.60
CA ARG A 153 4.81 7.93 -7.61
C ARG A 153 3.73 8.01 -8.67
N VAL A 154 3.16 6.87 -9.07
CA VAL A 154 2.01 6.87 -9.97
C VAL A 154 0.81 7.51 -9.29
N SER A 155 0.53 7.17 -8.02
CA SER A 155 -0.57 7.78 -7.24
C SER A 155 -0.43 9.30 -7.14
N GLU A 156 0.77 9.80 -6.86
CA GLU A 156 1.06 11.24 -6.77
C GLU A 156 0.83 11.99 -8.09
N ARG A 157 1.09 11.33 -9.23
CA ARG A 157 0.87 11.92 -10.56
C ARG A 157 -0.59 11.84 -11.00
N VAL A 158 -1.29 10.77 -10.63
CA VAL A 158 -2.71 10.53 -10.98
C VAL A 158 -3.64 11.44 -10.20
N ALA A 159 -3.44 11.56 -8.88
CA ALA A 159 -4.32 12.32 -7.99
C ALA A 159 -4.65 13.74 -8.50
N PRO A 160 -3.67 14.62 -8.83
CA PRO A 160 -3.99 15.97 -9.28
C PRO A 160 -4.74 16.01 -10.62
N VAL A 161 -4.52 15.04 -11.52
CA VAL A 161 -5.25 14.96 -12.79
C VAL A 161 -6.71 14.62 -12.55
N LEU A 162 -6.97 13.58 -11.75
CA LEU A 162 -8.32 13.12 -11.47
C LEU A 162 -9.11 14.04 -10.53
N THR A 163 -8.47 14.75 -9.60
CA THR A 163 -9.15 15.73 -8.74
C THR A 163 -9.61 16.96 -9.52
N VAL A 164 -8.85 17.40 -10.53
CA VAL A 164 -9.11 18.70 -11.20
C VAL A 164 -9.92 18.55 -12.49
N ARG A 165 -9.58 17.58 -13.34
CA ARG A 165 -10.12 17.53 -14.71
C ARG A 165 -10.49 16.14 -15.23
N GLY A 166 -10.04 15.08 -14.58
CA GLY A 166 -10.14 13.73 -15.12
C GLY A 166 -9.07 13.44 -16.19
N PHE A 167 -8.96 12.19 -16.64
CA PHE A 167 -8.11 11.88 -17.79
C PHE A 167 -8.76 12.38 -19.08
N GLU A 168 -8.02 13.14 -19.87
CA GLU A 168 -8.41 13.50 -21.24
C GLU A 168 -7.75 12.55 -22.25
N ASN A 169 -8.15 12.60 -23.51
CA ASN A 169 -7.58 11.74 -24.55
C ASN A 169 -6.25 12.27 -25.13
N THR A 170 -5.41 12.86 -24.28
CA THR A 170 -4.08 13.36 -24.68
C THR A 170 -3.04 12.24 -24.59
N PRO A 171 -1.94 12.29 -25.37
CA PRO A 171 -0.89 11.26 -25.26
C PRO A 171 -0.31 11.11 -23.84
N GLY A 172 -0.17 12.22 -23.11
CA GLY A 172 0.32 12.20 -21.73
C GLY A 172 -0.66 11.53 -20.75
N ASP A 173 -1.96 11.82 -20.90
CA ASP A 173 -2.99 11.22 -20.05
C ASP A 173 -3.21 9.74 -20.37
N GLN A 174 -3.11 9.34 -21.64
CA GLN A 174 -3.16 7.93 -22.03
C GLN A 174 -2.02 7.14 -21.39
N GLU A 175 -0.81 7.70 -21.40
CA GLU A 175 0.35 7.06 -20.77
C GLU A 175 0.22 7.01 -19.24
N LEU A 176 -0.24 8.10 -18.61
CA LEU A 176 -0.46 8.11 -17.17
C LEU A 176 -1.59 7.15 -16.75
N PHE A 177 -2.64 7.04 -17.56
CA PHE A 177 -3.71 6.06 -17.35
C PHE A 177 -3.21 4.62 -17.49
N ARG A 178 -2.35 4.33 -18.48
CA ARG A 178 -1.68 3.03 -18.59
C ARG A 178 -0.89 2.71 -17.33
N GLN A 179 -0.03 3.63 -16.89
CA GLN A 179 0.77 3.48 -15.67
C GLN A 179 -0.11 3.30 -14.43
N PHE A 180 -1.25 3.99 -14.35
CA PHE A 180 -2.23 3.82 -13.27
C PHE A 180 -2.85 2.41 -13.23
N VAL A 181 -3.28 1.90 -14.38
CA VAL A 181 -3.81 0.53 -14.51
C VAL A 181 -2.75 -0.49 -14.11
N ASP A 182 -1.53 -0.32 -14.60
CA ASP A 182 -0.41 -1.20 -14.28
C ASP A 182 -0.06 -1.16 -12.78
N ALA A 183 0.00 0.04 -12.18
CA ALA A 183 0.24 0.21 -10.74
C ALA A 183 -0.87 -0.43 -9.88
N THR A 184 -2.12 -0.36 -10.32
CA THR A 184 -3.26 -0.99 -9.65
C THR A 184 -3.15 -2.53 -9.72
N ALA A 185 -2.74 -3.09 -10.86
CA ALA A 185 -2.45 -4.52 -10.96
C ALA A 185 -1.23 -4.93 -10.09
N MET A 186 -0.19 -4.08 -10.07
CA MET A 186 1.00 -4.28 -9.25
C MET A 186 0.67 -4.31 -7.76
N VAL A 187 -0.20 -3.42 -7.24
CA VAL A 187 -0.54 -3.41 -5.81
C VAL A 187 -1.28 -4.69 -5.40
N ALA A 188 -2.15 -5.20 -6.28
CA ALA A 188 -2.86 -6.46 -6.05
C ALA A 188 -1.89 -7.64 -5.94
N ASN A 189 -0.87 -7.69 -6.81
CA ASN A 189 0.19 -8.69 -6.73
C ASN A 189 1.09 -8.47 -5.51
N LEU A 190 1.41 -7.22 -5.16
CA LEU A 190 2.19 -6.91 -3.96
C LEU A 190 1.50 -7.40 -2.67
N LEU A 191 0.18 -7.19 -2.56
CA LEU A 191 -0.63 -7.71 -1.45
C LEU A 191 -0.57 -9.23 -1.35
N HIS A 192 -0.66 -9.93 -2.49
CA HIS A 192 -0.55 -11.38 -2.58
C HIS A 192 0.86 -11.86 -2.16
N ASP A 193 1.89 -11.31 -2.79
CA ASP A 193 3.29 -11.76 -2.69
C ASP A 193 3.88 -11.50 -1.29
N THR A 194 3.52 -10.37 -0.67
CA THR A 194 4.19 -9.89 0.56
C THR A 194 3.34 -10.02 1.80
N ARG A 195 2.02 -9.93 1.67
CA ARG A 195 1.09 -9.74 2.80
C ARG A 195 1.53 -8.60 3.74
N SER A 196 2.28 -7.62 3.22
CA SER A 196 2.79 -6.50 4.01
C SER A 196 1.64 -5.56 4.38
N PRO A 197 1.51 -5.13 5.64
CA PRO A 197 0.53 -4.10 6.00
C PRO A 197 0.70 -2.80 5.20
N PHE A 198 1.95 -2.45 4.84
CA PHE A 198 2.20 -1.26 4.03
C PHE A 198 1.61 -1.36 2.62
N ALA A 199 1.57 -2.56 2.04
CA ALA A 199 0.93 -2.78 0.75
C ALA A 199 -0.58 -2.51 0.79
N ALA A 200 -1.24 -2.69 1.96
CA ALA A 200 -2.64 -2.32 2.13
C ALA A 200 -2.82 -0.79 2.09
N TYR A 201 -2.01 -0.02 2.80
CA TYR A 201 -2.06 1.45 2.74
C TYR A 201 -1.83 1.97 1.31
N LEU A 202 -0.88 1.39 0.59
CA LEU A 202 -0.66 1.68 -0.83
C LEU A 202 -1.89 1.37 -1.68
N ALA A 203 -2.58 0.25 -1.44
CA ALA A 203 -3.79 -0.13 -2.16
C ALA A 203 -4.92 0.89 -1.94
N GLY A 204 -5.12 1.32 -0.70
CA GLY A 204 -6.06 2.40 -0.38
C GLY A 204 -5.71 3.69 -1.11
N ARG A 205 -4.43 4.07 -1.10
CA ARG A 205 -3.95 5.30 -1.74
C ARG A 205 -4.14 5.28 -3.26
N ILE A 206 -3.67 4.25 -3.96
CA ILE A 206 -3.76 4.19 -5.42
C ILE A 206 -5.23 4.13 -5.86
N VAL A 207 -6.07 3.33 -5.21
CA VAL A 207 -7.50 3.27 -5.56
C VAL A 207 -8.21 4.60 -5.26
N SER A 208 -7.94 5.23 -4.11
CA SER A 208 -8.48 6.56 -3.81
C SER A 208 -8.04 7.60 -4.86
N SER A 209 -6.75 7.62 -5.22
CA SER A 209 -6.22 8.53 -6.24
C SER A 209 -6.88 8.35 -7.61
N GLY A 210 -7.36 7.14 -7.89
CA GLY A 210 -8.06 6.72 -9.12
C GLY A 210 -9.52 7.16 -9.22
N THR A 211 -10.05 7.88 -8.24
CA THR A 211 -11.45 8.31 -8.20
C THR A 211 -11.57 9.84 -8.32
N LEU A 212 -12.65 10.30 -8.94
CA LEU A 212 -12.95 11.73 -9.01
C LEU A 212 -13.09 12.30 -7.59
N GLY A 213 -12.23 13.26 -7.25
CA GLY A 213 -12.21 13.89 -5.93
C GLY A 213 -11.45 13.14 -4.84
N GLY A 214 -10.83 11.98 -5.12
CA GLY A 214 -10.03 11.25 -4.13
C GLY A 214 -10.86 10.66 -2.99
N GLN A 215 -11.79 9.77 -3.32
CA GLN A 215 -12.78 9.24 -2.37
C GLN A 215 -12.10 8.55 -1.16
N PRO A 216 -12.51 8.87 0.08
CA PRO A 216 -11.82 8.43 1.30
C PRO A 216 -12.09 6.95 1.67
N GLU A 217 -13.10 6.30 1.10
CA GLU A 217 -13.53 4.96 1.50
C GLU A 217 -12.47 3.88 1.25
N ALA A 218 -11.70 3.99 0.17
CA ALA A 218 -10.60 3.07 -0.13
C ALA A 218 -9.47 3.18 0.91
N ILE A 219 -9.23 4.38 1.44
CA ILE A 219 -8.28 4.61 2.52
C ILE A 219 -8.82 3.98 3.82
N ALA A 220 -10.09 4.21 4.16
CA ALA A 220 -10.72 3.59 5.33
C ALA A 220 -10.62 2.06 5.32
N ALA A 221 -10.90 1.45 4.15
CA ALA A 221 -10.75 0.01 3.92
C ALA A 221 -9.31 -0.48 4.11
N SER A 222 -8.33 0.33 3.71
CA SER A 222 -6.91 -0.04 3.84
C SER A 222 -6.45 -0.17 5.28
N PHE A 223 -6.97 0.65 6.21
CA PHE A 223 -6.63 0.52 7.63
C PHE A 223 -7.11 -0.81 8.21
N GLN A 224 -8.35 -1.21 7.89
CA GLN A 224 -8.89 -2.50 8.31
C GLN A 224 -8.00 -3.66 7.81
N LEU A 225 -7.60 -3.63 6.53
CA LEU A 225 -6.73 -4.66 5.99
C LEU A 225 -5.32 -4.62 6.60
N ALA A 226 -4.72 -3.43 6.78
CA ALA A 226 -3.40 -3.29 7.40
C ALA A 226 -3.37 -3.87 8.83
N ARG A 227 -4.45 -3.65 9.60
CA ARG A 227 -4.65 -4.29 10.91
C ARG A 227 -4.60 -5.81 10.82
N GLU A 228 -5.36 -6.39 9.89
CA GLU A 228 -5.43 -7.84 9.70
C GLU A 228 -4.11 -8.45 9.19
N LEU A 229 -3.36 -7.69 8.40
CA LEU A 229 -2.01 -8.06 7.96
C LEU A 229 -0.96 -7.86 9.06
N GLY A 230 -1.35 -7.31 10.20
CA GLY A 230 -0.59 -7.34 11.43
C GLY A 230 -0.14 -5.99 11.96
N ASP A 231 -0.49 -4.83 11.37
CA ASP A 231 -0.17 -3.51 11.94
C ASP A 231 -1.25 -3.06 12.94
N PRO A 232 -1.07 -3.26 14.27
CA PRO A 232 -2.10 -2.91 15.25
C PRO A 232 -2.34 -1.39 15.34
N ARG A 233 -1.41 -0.56 14.87
CA ARG A 233 -1.51 0.90 14.91
C ARG A 233 -2.55 1.42 13.90
N ALA A 234 -2.89 0.60 12.91
CA ALA A 234 -3.90 0.90 11.91
C ALA A 234 -5.26 1.28 12.51
N ASP A 235 -5.62 0.76 13.69
CA ASP A 235 -6.84 1.16 14.39
C ASP A 235 -6.82 2.63 14.77
N SER A 236 -5.72 3.11 15.37
CA SER A 236 -5.59 4.51 15.75
C SER A 236 -5.58 5.43 14.53
N PHE A 237 -4.95 5.01 13.43
CA PHE A 237 -4.97 5.78 12.18
C PHE A 237 -6.37 5.83 11.58
N ARG A 238 -7.10 4.71 11.62
CA ARG A 238 -8.49 4.64 11.18
C ARG A 238 -9.36 5.58 12.00
N ASP A 239 -9.30 5.52 13.33
CA ASP A 239 -10.14 6.34 14.20
C ASP A 239 -9.91 7.83 13.93
N ALA A 240 -8.65 8.27 13.87
CA ALA A 240 -8.30 9.65 13.52
C ALA A 240 -8.75 10.06 12.11
N PHE A 241 -8.77 9.12 11.15
CA PHE A 241 -9.25 9.36 9.80
C PHE A 241 -10.78 9.46 9.72
N LEU A 242 -11.50 8.60 10.44
CA LEU A 242 -12.97 8.59 10.52
C LEU A 242 -13.49 9.89 11.13
N ASP A 243 -12.81 10.42 12.15
CA ASP A 243 -13.16 11.70 12.77
C ASP A 243 -13.09 12.88 11.77
N GLN A 244 -12.20 12.80 10.78
CA GLN A 244 -12.04 13.82 9.73
C GLN A 244 -12.95 13.60 8.52
N HIS A 245 -13.54 12.40 8.38
CA HIS A 245 -14.38 12.02 7.24
C HIS A 245 -15.73 11.45 7.73
N PRO A 246 -16.54 12.26 8.45
CA PRO A 246 -17.84 11.81 8.89
C PRO A 246 -18.76 11.53 7.69
N GLY A 247 -19.54 10.46 7.77
CA GLY A 247 -20.56 10.16 6.75
C GLY A 247 -20.06 9.39 5.52
N MET A 248 -18.88 8.76 5.58
CA MET A 248 -18.43 7.83 4.54
C MET A 248 -19.43 6.70 4.29
N ASP A 249 -19.54 6.28 3.03
CA ASP A 249 -20.39 5.15 2.66
C ASP A 249 -19.76 3.82 3.08
N VAL A 250 -20.33 3.22 4.13
CA VAL A 250 -19.91 1.93 4.67
C VAL A 250 -19.94 0.82 3.61
N ALA A 251 -20.91 0.84 2.68
CA ALA A 251 -20.98 -0.17 1.63
C ALA A 251 -19.79 -0.06 0.66
N THR A 252 -19.39 1.17 0.32
CA THR A 252 -18.21 1.44 -0.50
C THR A 252 -16.92 1.08 0.23
N VAL A 253 -16.80 1.36 1.53
CA VAL A 253 -15.66 0.90 2.37
C VAL A 253 -15.54 -0.62 2.33
N MET A 254 -16.64 -1.34 2.56
CA MET A 254 -16.64 -2.81 2.57
C MET A 254 -16.37 -3.41 1.18
N THR A 255 -16.79 -2.73 0.11
CA THR A 255 -16.48 -3.12 -1.27
C THR A 255 -14.99 -3.01 -1.54
N ALA A 256 -14.37 -1.87 -1.18
CA ALA A 256 -12.93 -1.68 -1.33
C ALA A 256 -12.14 -2.68 -0.47
N TYR A 257 -12.56 -2.92 0.77
CA TYR A 257 -11.93 -3.91 1.65
C TYR A 257 -12.00 -5.32 1.04
N SER A 258 -13.16 -5.73 0.53
CA SER A 258 -13.34 -7.05 -0.10
C SER A 258 -12.46 -7.19 -1.34
N TYR A 259 -12.35 -6.14 -2.15
CA TYR A 259 -11.45 -6.09 -3.29
C TYR A 259 -9.99 -6.31 -2.87
N PHE A 260 -9.50 -5.58 -1.86
CA PHE A 260 -8.14 -5.76 -1.36
C PHE A 260 -7.91 -7.14 -0.75
N LYS A 261 -8.86 -7.63 0.06
CA LYS A 261 -8.80 -8.93 0.72
C LYS A 261 -8.74 -10.08 -0.28
N SER A 262 -9.49 -9.99 -1.39
CA SER A 262 -9.44 -10.99 -2.46
C SER A 262 -8.04 -11.13 -3.09
N SER A 263 -7.28 -10.03 -3.14
CA SER A 263 -5.89 -10.07 -3.64
C SER A 263 -4.94 -10.76 -2.66
N VAL A 264 -5.15 -10.57 -1.36
CA VAL A 264 -4.40 -11.28 -0.30
C VAL A 264 -4.68 -12.79 -0.32
N ASP A 265 -5.93 -13.19 -0.58
CA ASP A 265 -6.39 -14.58 -0.49
C ASP A 265 -6.28 -15.36 -1.82
N ARG A 266 -5.80 -14.72 -2.89
CA ARG A 266 -5.67 -15.34 -4.21
C ARG A 266 -4.87 -16.64 -4.08
N THR A 267 -5.42 -17.77 -4.49
CA THR A 267 -4.71 -19.06 -4.46
C THR A 267 -4.02 -19.29 -5.79
N ALA A 268 -2.88 -19.98 -5.80
CA ALA A 268 -2.11 -20.29 -7.01
C ALA A 268 -2.86 -21.21 -8.03
N ALA A 269 -4.09 -21.65 -7.71
CA ALA A 269 -4.86 -22.57 -8.53
C ALA A 269 -5.42 -21.94 -9.83
N ASP A 270 -5.48 -20.61 -9.94
CA ASP A 270 -6.00 -19.93 -11.14
C ASP A 270 -4.94 -19.76 -12.26
N GLY A 271 -3.70 -20.23 -12.02
CA GLY A 271 -2.56 -20.09 -12.95
C GLY A 271 -2.29 -21.28 -13.88
N LYS A 272 -3.03 -22.40 -13.79
CA LYS A 272 -2.92 -23.53 -14.73
C LYS A 272 -3.99 -23.42 -15.80
N GLY A 273 -3.82 -22.48 -16.72
CA GLY A 273 -4.78 -22.29 -17.80
C GLY A 273 -4.33 -21.30 -18.87
N ARG A 274 -3.07 -21.39 -19.33
CA ARG A 274 -2.65 -20.94 -20.65
C ARG A 274 -1.57 -21.85 -21.19
#